data_AF-A0ABD6U1H1-F1
#
_entry.id   AF-A0ABD6U1H1-F1
#
_cell.length_a   1.000
_cell.length_b   1.000
_cell.length_c   1.000
_cell.angle_alpha   90.00
_cell.angle_beta   90.00
_cell.angle_gamma   90.00
#
_symmetry.space_group_name_H-M   'P 1'
#
loop_
_entity.id
_entity.type
_entity.pdbx_description
1 polymer ?
#
loop_
_entity_poly.entity_id
_entity_poly.type
_entity_poly.pdbx_seq_one_letter_code
_entity_poly.pdbx_strand_id
1 'polypeptide(L)'
;MTHNQCLELLESAEDTLDFLTSSLTYLIHAESQQAQPDAALIAEWEALDQEVFDVQYSLPGSDAKTYQHVIKTYAQRNRELRPVVDRYMAK
;
A
#
# COMPACT_ATOMS: atom_id res chain seq x y z
N MET A 1 8.68 24.85 -6.28
CA MET A 1 9.15 23.46 -6.26
C MET A 1 10.00 23.26 -7.50
N THR A 2 11.18 22.68 -7.36
CA THR A 2 12.06 22.36 -8.50
C THR A 2 11.64 21.04 -9.14
N HIS A 3 12.10 20.78 -10.36
CA HIS A 3 11.86 19.50 -11.04
C HIS A 3 12.35 18.31 -10.19
N ASN A 4 13.54 18.41 -9.60
CA ASN A 4 14.10 17.37 -8.74
C ASN A 4 13.24 17.12 -7.49
N GLN A 5 12.70 18.17 -6.86
CA GLN A 5 11.80 18.03 -5.72
C GLN A 5 10.48 17.35 -6.10
N CYS A 6 9.98 17.55 -7.33
CA CYS A 6 8.82 16.81 -7.82
C CYS A 6 9.14 15.33 -8.05
N LEU A 7 10.33 15.01 -8.57
CA LEU A 7 10.77 13.63 -8.77
C LEU A 7 10.92 12.90 -7.44
N GLU A 8 11.57 13.50 -6.45
CA GLU A 8 11.69 12.92 -5.10
C GLU A 8 10.33 12.64 -4.45
N LEU A 9 9.33 13.50 -4.71
CA LEU A 9 7.97 13.29 -4.23
C LEU A 9 7.25 12.14 -4.97
N LEU A 10 7.47 12.01 -6.27
CA LEU A 10 6.93 10.88 -7.04
C LEU A 10 7.54 9.57 -6.53
N GLU A 11 8.87 9.49 -6.44
CA GLU A 11 9.58 8.31 -5.93
C GLU A 11 9.12 7.94 -4.52
N SER A 12 8.97 8.92 -3.63
CA SER A 12 8.46 8.68 -2.27
C SER A 12 7.01 8.17 -2.26
N ALA A 13 6.18 8.61 -3.21
CA ALA A 13 4.81 8.13 -3.35
C ALA A 13 4.79 6.68 -3.85
N GLU A 14 5.61 6.36 -4.85
CA GLU A 14 5.78 5.01 -5.39
C GLU A 14 6.29 4.05 -4.30
N ASP A 15 7.36 4.40 -3.58
CA ASP A 15 7.89 3.60 -2.47
C ASP A 15 6.84 3.32 -1.37
N THR A 16 6.02 4.33 -1.07
CA THR A 16 4.95 4.20 -0.07
C THR A 16 3.89 3.20 -0.51
N LEU A 17 3.52 3.22 -1.79
CA LEU A 17 2.53 2.31 -2.36
C LEU A 17 3.10 0.90 -2.52
N ASP A 18 4.34 0.76 -3.00
CA ASP A 18 5.00 -0.54 -3.17
C ASP A 18 5.16 -1.30 -1.85
N PHE A 19 5.47 -0.57 -0.76
CA PHE A 19 5.51 -1.17 0.57
C PHE A 19 4.14 -1.69 1.03
N LEU A 20 3.06 -0.97 0.69
CA LEU A 20 1.69 -1.39 1.01
C LEU A 20 1.27 -2.61 0.18
N THR A 21 1.49 -2.58 -1.13
CA THR A 21 1.24 -3.70 -2.05
C THR A 21 1.96 -4.97 -1.59
N SER A 22 3.23 -4.85 -1.21
CA SER A 22 4.01 -5.97 -0.69
C SER A 22 3.43 -6.53 0.62
N SER A 23 3.00 -5.65 1.52
CA SER A 23 2.36 -6.04 2.78
C SER A 23 1.03 -6.75 2.56
N LEU A 24 0.19 -6.25 1.63
CA LEU A 24 -1.09 -6.84 1.29
C LEU A 24 -0.94 -8.19 0.60
N THR A 25 -0.04 -8.28 -0.37
CA THR A 25 0.29 -9.54 -1.04
C THR A 25 0.71 -10.61 -0.03
N TYR A 26 1.57 -10.25 0.93
CA TYR A 26 1.97 -11.15 2.01
C TYR A 26 0.79 -11.57 2.89
N LEU A 27 -0.04 -10.63 3.34
CA LEU A 27 -1.17 -10.89 4.22
C LEU A 27 -2.23 -11.77 3.56
N ILE A 28 -2.61 -11.45 2.32
CA ILE A 28 -3.55 -12.24 1.51
C ILE A 28 -3.04 -13.68 1.37
N HIS A 29 -1.76 -13.82 1.00
CA HIS A 29 -1.14 -15.13 0.90
C HIS A 29 -1.17 -15.86 2.24
N ALA A 30 -0.71 -15.24 3.32
CA ALA A 30 -0.61 -15.88 4.63
C ALA A 30 -1.97 -16.27 5.22
N GLU A 31 -3.02 -15.47 5.01
CA GLU A 31 -4.39 -15.81 5.41
C GLU A 31 -4.96 -16.96 4.59
N SER A 32 -4.70 -16.98 3.27
CA SER A 32 -5.14 -18.06 2.39
C SER A 32 -4.58 -19.44 2.78
N GLN A 33 -3.43 -19.47 3.47
CA GLN A 33 -2.79 -20.71 3.93
C GLN A 33 -3.27 -21.19 5.31
N GLN A 34 -4.16 -20.45 5.99
CA GLN A 34 -4.68 -20.89 7.29
C GLN A 34 -5.60 -22.12 7.15
N ALA A 35 -5.72 -22.89 8.24
CA ALA A 35 -6.62 -24.06 8.27
C ALA A 35 -8.10 -23.68 8.04
N GLN A 36 -8.48 -22.45 8.40
CA GLN A 36 -9.78 -21.84 8.12
C GLN A 36 -9.54 -20.38 7.70
N PRO A 37 -9.35 -20.11 6.40
CA PRO A 37 -9.13 -18.75 5.91
C PRO A 37 -10.36 -17.86 6.13
N ASP A 38 -10.14 -16.63 6.56
CA ASP A 38 -11.15 -15.58 6.59
C ASP A 38 -11.31 -14.95 5.19
N ALA A 39 -12.30 -15.42 4.45
CA ALA A 39 -12.60 -14.95 3.11
C ALA A 39 -13.04 -13.47 3.06
N ALA A 40 -13.65 -12.96 4.12
CA ALA A 40 -14.05 -11.55 4.17
C ALA A 40 -12.81 -10.66 4.32
N LEU A 41 -11.87 -11.07 5.17
CA LEU A 41 -10.61 -10.36 5.38
C LEU A 41 -9.73 -10.37 4.13
N ILE A 42 -9.66 -11.50 3.43
CA ILE A 42 -8.95 -11.59 2.13
C ILE A 42 -9.58 -10.62 1.12
N ALA A 43 -10.91 -10.61 0.98
CA ALA A 43 -11.59 -9.72 0.04
C ALA A 43 -11.39 -8.23 0.40
N GLU A 44 -11.34 -7.88 1.68
CA GLU A 44 -11.00 -6.52 2.13
C GLU A 44 -9.59 -6.10 1.71
N TRP A 45 -8.61 -6.99 1.87
CA TRP A 45 -7.24 -6.71 1.45
C TRP A 45 -7.06 -6.69 -0.07
N GLU A 46 -7.74 -7.56 -0.81
CA GLU A 46 -7.75 -7.53 -2.28
C GLU A 46 -8.38 -6.24 -2.82
N ALA A 47 -9.45 -5.75 -2.19
CA ALA A 47 -10.06 -4.48 -2.57
C ALA A 47 -9.10 -3.29 -2.33
N LEU A 48 -8.36 -3.32 -1.21
CA LEU A 48 -7.34 -2.32 -0.92
C LEU A 48 -6.15 -2.43 -1.88
N ASP A 49 -5.71 -3.64 -2.23
CA ASP A 49 -4.63 -3.86 -3.20
C ASP A 49 -4.98 -3.31 -4.58
N GLN A 50 -6.22 -3.55 -5.03
CA GLN A 50 -6.74 -2.97 -6.28
C GLN A 50 -6.79 -1.43 -6.21
N GLU A 51 -7.22 -0.85 -5.08
CA GLU A 51 -7.23 0.60 -4.89
C GLU A 51 -5.80 1.19 -5.01
N VAL A 52 -4.81 0.54 -4.39
CA VAL A 52 -3.40 0.95 -4.43
C VAL A 52 -2.86 0.86 -5.86
N PHE A 53 -3.18 -0.22 -6.58
CA PHE A 53 -2.82 -0.39 -7.99
C PHE A 53 -3.38 0.74 -8.87
N ASP A 54 -4.66 1.07 -8.71
CA ASP A 54 -5.30 2.14 -9.49
C ASP A 54 -4.65 3.50 -9.22
N VAL A 55 -4.32 3.79 -7.96
CA VAL A 55 -3.61 5.02 -7.58
C VAL A 55 -2.20 5.04 -8.18
N GLN A 56 -1.45 3.96 -8.06
CA GLN A 56 -0.10 3.86 -8.61
C GLN A 56 -0.09 4.07 -10.13
N TYR A 57 -1.07 3.49 -10.83
CA TYR A 57 -1.23 3.67 -12.27
C TYR A 57 -1.56 5.12 -12.67
N SER A 58 -2.22 5.88 -11.79
CA SER A 58 -2.58 7.28 -12.03
C SER A 58 -1.50 8.30 -11.64
N LEU A 59 -0.45 7.87 -10.92
CA LEU A 59 0.58 8.76 -10.40
C LEU A 59 1.41 9.46 -11.50
N PRO A 60 1.91 8.77 -12.54
CA PRO A 60 2.80 9.40 -13.52
C PRO A 60 2.18 10.62 -14.19
N GLY A 61 2.88 11.75 -14.15
CA GLY A 61 2.43 13.02 -14.74
C GLY A 61 1.45 13.81 -13.85
N SER A 62 1.15 13.34 -12.64
CA SER A 62 0.40 14.10 -11.64
C SER A 62 1.19 15.29 -11.09
N ASP A 63 0.49 16.16 -10.36
CA ASP A 63 1.10 17.29 -9.68
C ASP A 63 1.66 16.93 -8.29
N ALA A 64 2.50 17.81 -7.75
CA ALA A 64 3.15 17.58 -6.47
C ALA A 64 2.18 17.51 -5.28
N LYS A 65 1.00 18.12 -5.35
CA LYS A 65 -0.02 18.01 -4.28
C LYS A 65 -0.61 16.61 -4.28
N THR A 66 -0.84 16.03 -5.46
CA THR A 66 -1.25 14.62 -5.59
C THR A 66 -0.22 13.70 -4.94
N TYR A 67 1.07 13.86 -5.24
CA TYR A 67 2.13 13.05 -4.63
C TYR A 67 2.14 13.16 -3.10
N GLN A 68 2.09 14.39 -2.57
CA GLN A 68 2.04 14.62 -1.12
C GLN A 68 0.79 14.01 -0.47
N HIS A 69 -0.35 14.08 -1.15
CA HIS A 69 -1.58 13.49 -0.66
C HIS A 69 -1.47 11.96 -0.60
N VAL A 70 -0.99 11.33 -1.67
CA VAL A 70 -0.76 9.88 -1.73
C VAL A 70 0.19 9.45 -0.62
N ILE A 71 1.36 10.08 -0.48
CA ILE A 71 2.30 9.76 0.61
C ILE A 71 1.60 9.83 1.97
N LYS A 72 0.88 10.92 2.25
CA LYS A 72 0.23 11.09 3.56
C LYS A 72 -0.84 10.03 3.82
N THR A 73 -1.69 9.75 2.83
CA THR A 73 -2.80 8.81 2.95
C THR A 73 -2.29 7.38 3.12
N TYR A 74 -1.38 6.93 2.25
CA TYR A 74 -0.94 5.54 2.24
C TYR A 74 0.16 5.25 3.26
N ALA A 75 0.97 6.23 3.68
CA ALA A 75 1.87 6.06 4.83
C ALA A 75 1.10 5.83 6.13
N GLN A 76 -0.07 6.47 6.30
CA GLN A 76 -0.93 6.20 7.45
C GLN A 76 -1.51 4.78 7.40
N ARG A 77 -2.01 4.34 6.24
CA ARG A 77 -2.49 2.96 6.05
C ARG A 77 -1.39 1.93 6.32
N ASN A 78 -0.16 2.18 5.87
CA ASN A 78 1.00 1.34 6.18
C ASN A 78 1.25 1.20 7.69
N ARG A 79 1.13 2.30 8.45
CA ARG A 79 1.28 2.25 9.91
C ARG A 79 0.17 1.45 10.59
N GLU A 80 -1.06 1.55 10.08
CA GLU A 80 -2.21 0.82 10.59
C GLU A 80 -2.13 -0.68 10.27
N LEU A 81 -1.58 -1.03 9.10
CA LEU A 81 -1.42 -2.42 8.67
C LEU A 81 -0.22 -3.10 9.35
N ARG A 82 0.78 -2.34 9.80
CA ARG A 82 2.02 -2.90 10.38
C ARG A 82 1.78 -3.88 11.54
N PRO A 83 0.96 -3.59 12.56
CA PRO A 83 0.67 -4.55 13.63
C PRO A 83 -0.08 -5.80 13.17
N VAL A 84 -0.75 -5.75 12.01
CA VAL A 84 -1.36 -6.93 11.39
C VAL A 84 -0.27 -7.80 10.77
N VAL A 85 0.61 -7.21 9.95
CA VAL A 85 1.76 -7.91 9.36
C VAL A 85 2.62 -8.58 10.43
N ASP A 86 2.97 -7.85 11.49
CA ASP A 86 3.80 -8.39 12.58
C ASP A 86 3.12 -9.61 13.26
N ARG A 87 1.78 -9.63 13.36
CA ARG A 87 1.03 -10.77 13.90
C ARG A 87 1.08 -12.00 13.00
N TYR A 88 1.08 -11.84 11.68
CA TYR A 88 1.21 -12.96 10.75
C TYR A 88 2.64 -13.48 10.66
N MET A 89 3.65 -12.62 10.78
CA MET A 89 5.05 -13.04 10.79
C MET A 89 5.46 -13.79 12.07
N ALA A 90 4.73 -13.59 13.17
CA ALA A 90 4.99 -14.26 14.44
C ALA A 90 4.31 -15.64 14.57
N LYS A 91 3.47 -16.03 13.59
CA LYS A 91 2.81 -17.34 13.51
C LYS A 91 3.71 -18.37 12.82
#